data_AF-A0A7K1GP87-F1
#
_entry.id   AF-A0A7K1GP87-F1
#
_cell.length_a   1.000
_cell.length_b   1.000
_cell.length_c   1.000
_cell.angle_alpha   90.00
_cell.angle_beta   90.00
_cell.angle_gamma   90.00
#
_symmetry.space_group_name_H-M   'P 1'
#
loop_
_entity.id
_entity.type
_entity.pdbx_description
1 polymer ?
#
loop_
_entity_poly.entity_id
_entity_poly.type
_entity_poly.pdbx_seq_one_letter_code
_entity_poly.pdbx_strand_id
1 'polypeptide(L)'
;MLKSKTIRIVLNILTLLAVFWGLWEQTKAETNVWIQIIAVVLFFAAMARLSSKVSSNTVQESPAEREFNTGIKKDLLKLEKEDKKDVE
;
A
#
# COMPACT_ATOMS: atom_id res chain seq x y z
N MET A 1 -23.88 -6.83 -3.88
CA MET A 1 -22.84 -5.78 -3.91
C MET A 1 -22.05 -5.84 -2.60
N LEU A 2 -20.97 -6.63 -2.56
CA LEU A 2 -20.19 -6.82 -1.33
C LEU A 2 -19.38 -5.53 -1.05
N LYS A 3 -19.60 -4.91 0.11
CA LYS A 3 -18.89 -3.66 0.48
C LYS A 3 -17.38 -3.91 0.53
N SER A 4 -16.60 -2.97 0.01
CA SER A 4 -15.13 -3.06 -0.08
C SER A 4 -14.43 -3.29 1.27
N LYS A 5 -15.05 -2.84 2.38
CA LYS A 5 -14.60 -3.13 3.74
C LYS A 5 -14.76 -4.61 4.11
N THR A 6 -15.89 -5.21 3.76
CA THR A 6 -16.17 -6.64 3.98
C THR A 6 -15.22 -7.51 3.18
N ILE A 7 -14.94 -7.16 1.93
CA ILE A 7 -13.93 -7.86 1.09
C ILE A 7 -12.55 -7.85 1.74
N ARG A 8 -12.11 -6.71 2.31
CA ARG A 8 -10.82 -6.62 3.00
C ARG A 8 -10.75 -7.49 4.25
N ILE A 9 -11.83 -7.52 5.03
CA ILE A 9 -11.92 -8.35 6.24
C ILE A 9 -11.89 -9.83 5.87
N VAL A 10 -12.68 -10.23 4.87
CA VAL A 10 -12.70 -11.61 4.36
C VAL A 10 -11.32 -12.02 3.85
N LEU A 11 -10.64 -11.15 3.09
CA LEU A 11 -9.29 -11.43 2.59
C LEU A 11 -8.30 -11.67 3.74
N ASN A 12 -8.30 -10.82 4.77
CA ASN A 12 -7.40 -10.98 5.91
C ASN A 12 -7.67 -12.26 6.71
N ILE A 13 -8.95 -12.59 6.93
CA ILE A 13 -9.34 -13.83 7.61
C ILE A 13 -8.90 -15.05 6.80
N LEU A 14 -9.08 -15.01 5.47
CA LEU A 14 -8.65 -16.09 4.57
C LEU A 14 -7.13 -16.29 4.63
N THR A 15 -6.35 -15.20 4.65
CA THR A 15 -4.89 -15.26 4.78
C THR A 15 -4.47 -15.85 6.12
N LEU A 16 -5.12 -15.46 7.22
CA LEU A 16 -4.83 -16.02 8.55
C LEU A 16 -5.12 -17.52 8.62
N LEU A 17 -6.25 -17.97 8.05
CA LEU A 17 -6.57 -19.39 7.97
C LEU A 17 -5.57 -20.17 7.11
N ALA A 18 -5.13 -19.60 5.98
CA ALA A 18 -4.12 -20.22 5.12
C ALA A 18 -2.75 -20.34 5.80
N VAL A 19 -2.34 -19.32 6.55
CA VAL A 19 -1.08 -19.35 7.32
C VAL A 19 -1.18 -20.34 8.48
N PHE A 20 -2.30 -20.37 9.20
CA PHE A 20 -2.52 -21.31 10.31
C PHE A 20 -2.51 -22.77 9.83
N TRP A 21 -3.11 -23.02 8.66
CA TRP A 21 -3.06 -24.34 8.03
C TRP A 21 -1.64 -24.64 7.51
N GLY A 22 -0.94 -23.70 6.87
CA GLY A 22 0.46 -23.91 6.49
C GLY A 22 1.37 -24.27 7.67
N LEU A 23 1.15 -23.66 8.84
CA LEU A 23 1.88 -23.96 10.08
C LEU A 23 1.50 -25.32 10.68
N TRP A 24 0.22 -25.70 10.64
CA TRP A 24 -0.21 -27.01 11.13
C TRP A 24 0.27 -28.14 10.21
N GLU A 25 0.32 -27.94 8.89
CA GLU A 25 0.87 -28.94 7.96
C GLU A 25 2.38 -29.15 8.16
N GLN A 26 3.13 -28.12 8.59
CA GLN A 26 4.56 -28.26 8.95
C GLN A 26 4.81 -29.19 10.15
N THR A 27 3.80 -29.43 10.99
CA THR A 27 3.94 -30.32 12.16
C THR A 27 3.82 -31.81 11.83
N LYS A 28 3.47 -32.15 10.58
CA LYS A 28 3.35 -33.54 10.13
C LYS A 28 4.69 -34.07 9.62
N ALA A 29 4.91 -35.37 9.78
CA ALA A 29 6.17 -36.03 9.38
C ALA A 29 6.42 -36.02 7.86
N GLU A 30 5.36 -36.02 7.05
CA GLU A 30 5.42 -35.85 5.60
C GLU A 30 5.07 -34.41 5.22
N THR A 31 6.00 -33.49 5.45
CA THR A 31 5.84 -32.10 5.04
C THR A 31 5.82 -32.02 3.52
N ASN A 32 4.66 -31.65 2.97
CA ASN A 32 4.53 -31.46 1.53
C ASN A 32 5.21 -30.14 1.13
N VAL A 33 6.40 -30.23 0.54
CA VAL A 33 7.26 -29.08 0.18
C VAL A 33 6.51 -28.04 -0.67
N TRP A 34 5.55 -28.48 -1.48
CA TRP A 34 4.68 -27.61 -2.27
C TRP A 34 3.85 -26.64 -1.41
N ILE A 35 3.33 -27.11 -0.27
CA ILE A 35 2.54 -26.28 0.65
C ILE A 35 3.42 -25.23 1.32
N GLN A 36 4.68 -25.58 1.62
CA GLN A 36 5.65 -24.65 2.18
C GLN A 36 6.04 -23.56 1.19
N ILE A 37 6.26 -23.89 -0.09
CA ILE A 37 6.52 -22.92 -1.16
C ILE A 37 5.34 -21.93 -1.29
N ILE A 38 4.10 -22.45 -1.32
CA ILE A 38 2.89 -21.63 -1.41
C ILE A 38 2.77 -20.68 -0.19
N ALA A 39 3.06 -21.17 1.01
CA ALA A 39 3.03 -20.37 2.23
C ALA A 39 4.03 -19.21 2.20
N VAL A 40 5.26 -19.46 1.73
CA VAL A 40 6.30 -18.43 1.59
C VAL A 40 5.89 -17.37 0.56
N VAL A 41 5.37 -17.78 -0.60
CA VAL A 41 4.90 -16.84 -1.64
C VAL A 41 3.75 -15.98 -1.13
N LEU A 42 2.78 -16.58 -0.43
CA LEU A 42 1.67 -15.83 0.19
C LEU A 42 2.15 -14.84 1.25
N PHE A 43 3.13 -15.23 2.07
CA PHE A 43 3.71 -14.36 3.08
C PHE A 43 4.40 -13.14 2.45
N PHE A 44 5.25 -13.34 1.43
CA PHE A 44 5.90 -12.23 0.73
C PHE A 44 4.90 -11.33 -0.01
N ALA A 45 3.85 -11.90 -0.62
CA ALA A 45 2.78 -11.13 -1.25
C ALA A 45 2.01 -10.28 -0.24
N ALA A 46 1.69 -10.85 0.93
CA ALA A 46 1.08 -10.11 2.04
C ALA A 46 2.00 -8.99 2.54
N MET A 47 3.29 -9.27 2.73
CA MET A 47 4.30 -8.31 3.16
C MET A 47 4.43 -7.14 2.17
N ALA A 48 4.48 -7.42 0.86
CA ALA A 48 4.52 -6.40 -0.20
C ALA A 48 3.25 -5.53 -0.24
N ARG A 49 2.09 -6.14 0.01
CA ARG A 49 0.82 -5.41 0.09
C ARG A 49 0.73 -4.54 1.36
N LEU A 50 1.34 -4.97 2.46
CA LEU A 50 1.46 -4.16 3.66
C LEU A 50 2.47 -3.00 3.47
N SER A 51 3.65 -3.27 2.91
CA SER A 51 4.70 -2.26 2.72
C SER A 51 4.29 -1.13 1.76
N SER A 52 3.60 -1.47 0.66
CA SER A 52 3.05 -0.47 -0.27
C SER A 52 2.05 0.49 0.41
N LYS A 53 1.32 0.01 1.43
CA LYS A 53 0.38 0.84 2.19
C LYS A 53 1.05 1.70 3.25
N VAL A 54 2.12 1.21 3.86
CA VAL A 54 2.90 1.96 4.86
C VAL A 54 3.60 3.15 4.19
N SER A 55 4.18 2.96 2.99
CA SER A 55 4.86 4.04 2.26
C SER A 55 3.91 5.16 1.79
N SER A 56 2.61 4.88 1.58
CA SER A 56 1.66 5.91 1.10
C SER A 56 1.14 6.86 2.18
N ASN A 57 1.32 6.53 3.48
CA ASN A 57 0.81 7.35 4.60
C ASN A 57 1.92 8.09 5.36
N THR A 58 3.19 7.91 4.98
CA THR A 58 4.35 8.51 5.66
C THR A 58 5.06 9.58 4.84
N VAL A 59 4.49 10.04 3.72
CA VAL A 59 4.85 11.37 3.21
C VAL A 59 4.18 12.40 4.14
N GLN A 60 4.63 12.43 5.39
CA GLN A 60 4.55 13.63 6.20
C GLN A 60 5.53 14.59 5.56
N GLU A 61 5.08 15.33 4.55
CA GLU A 61 5.82 16.51 4.12
C GLU A 61 6.11 17.32 5.38
N SER A 62 7.39 17.58 5.64
CA SER A 62 7.81 18.48 6.70
C SER A 62 7.00 19.78 6.57
N PRO A 63 6.62 20.45 7.67
CA PRO A 63 5.97 21.77 7.58
C PRO A 63 6.70 22.72 6.61
N ALA A 64 8.04 22.64 6.57
CA ALA A 64 8.87 23.39 5.63
C ALA A 64 8.69 22.98 4.15
N GLU A 65 8.54 21.69 3.85
CA GLU A 65 8.27 21.21 2.48
C GLU A 65 6.87 21.57 2.00
N ARG A 66 5.88 21.57 2.91
CA ARG A 66 4.52 22.05 2.61
C ARG A 66 4.51 23.53 2.26
N GLU A 67 5.22 24.35 3.05
CA GLU A 67 5.31 25.79 2.82
C GLU A 67 6.06 26.10 1.51
N PHE A 68 7.17 25.39 1.24
CA PHE A 68 7.92 25.52 -0.01
C PHE A 68 7.08 25.12 -1.24
N ASN A 69 6.47 23.93 -1.24
CA ASN A 69 5.66 23.45 -2.37
C ASN A 69 4.45 24.36 -2.64
N THR A 70 3.82 24.87 -1.59
CA THR A 70 2.68 25.79 -1.74
C THR A 70 3.12 27.17 -2.25
N GLY A 71 4.30 27.65 -1.84
CA GLY A 71 4.91 28.88 -2.34
C GLY A 71 5.24 28.80 -3.82
N ILE A 72 6.00 27.78 -4.23
CA ILE A 72 6.37 27.54 -5.64
C ILE A 72 5.12 27.42 -6.52
N LYS A 73 4.08 26.71 -6.06
CA LYS A 73 2.82 26.58 -6.80
C LYS A 73 2.10 27.92 -6.99
N LYS A 74 2.13 28.80 -5.98
CA LYS A 74 1.52 30.14 -6.07
C LYS A 74 2.28 31.03 -7.06
N ASP A 75 3.61 30.97 -7.05
CA ASP A 75 4.45 31.76 -7.97
C ASP A 75 4.26 31.32 -9.42
N LEU A 76 4.20 30.01 -9.68
CA LEU A 76 3.90 29.46 -11.01
C LEU A 76 2.51 29.90 -11.51
N LEU A 77 1.49 29.86 -10.65
CA LEU A 77 0.15 30.33 -10.98
C LEU A 77 0.08 31.83 -11.23
N LYS A 78 0.94 32.60 -10.58
CA LYS A 78 1.03 34.04 -10.79
C LYS A 78 1.68 34.34 -12.14
N LEU A 79 2.77 33.66 -12.47
CA LEU A 79 3.43 33.75 -13.78
C LEU A 79 2.49 33.35 -14.91
N GLU A 80 1.74 32.25 -14.77
CA GLU A 80 0.77 31.83 -15.80
C GLU A 80 -0.37 32.85 -15.99
N LYS A 81 -0.75 33.56 -14.92
CA LYS A 81 -1.79 34.60 -14.98
C LYS A 81 -1.28 35.94 -15.52
N GLU A 82 -0.01 36.26 -15.30
CA GLU A 82 0.65 37.41 -15.92
C GLU A 82 0.82 37.16 -17.42
N ASP A 83 1.38 36.01 -17.81
CA ASP A 83 1.56 35.62 -19.22
C ASP A 83 0.24 35.59 -20.00
N LYS A 84 -0.88 35.16 -19.40
CA LYS A 84 -2.21 35.22 -20.06
C LYS A 84 -2.82 36.62 -20.12
N LYS A 85 -2.46 37.53 -19.22
CA LYS A 85 -2.93 38.92 -19.24
C LYS A 85 -2.20 39.76 -20.29
N ASP A 86 -1.00 39.35 -20.66
CA ASP A 86 -0.16 40.06 -21.64
C ASP A 86 -0.51 39.67 -23.09
N VAL A 87 -1.40 38.69 -23.27
CA VAL A 87 -1.85 38.14 -24.57
C VAL A 87 -3.30 38.56 -24.92
N GLU A 88 -4.03 39.20 -24.00
CA GLU A 88 -5.41 39.73 -24.20
C GLU A 88 -5.41 41.26 -24.39
#